data_AF-A0A5B6UHE1-F1
#
_entry.id   AF-A0A5B6UHE1-F1
#
_cell.length_a   1.000
_cell.length_b   1.000
_cell.length_c   1.000
_cell.angle_alpha   90.00
_cell.angle_beta   90.00
_cell.angle_gamma   90.00
#
_symmetry.space_group_name_H-M   'P 1'
#
loop_
_entity.id
_entity.type
_entity.pdbx_description
1 polymer ?
#
loop_
_entity_poly.entity_id
_entity_poly.type
_entity_poly.pdbx_seq_one_letter_code
_entity_poly.pdbx_strand_id
1 'polypeptide(L)'
;MLLELRHKKVFNKVLTDLARQAPPIPGFRREKGGKTTKVPREFLLQILGEERVTKFVVQEIVTSTVADYVKEENLNVKDKKVSTSQSAEELKVSFTPGKDFWFNAVLELEESENS
;
A
#
# COMPACT_ATOMS: atom_id res chain seq x y z
N MET A 1 0.02 5.74 -19.72
CA MET A 1 0.03 6.94 -18.84
C MET A 1 -0.81 6.79 -17.56
N LEU A 2 -1.89 6.00 -17.53
CA LEU A 2 -2.76 5.84 -16.34
C LEU A 2 -2.17 4.97 -15.21
N LEU A 3 -1.39 3.92 -15.53
CA LEU A 3 -0.79 3.01 -14.53
C LEU A 3 0.25 3.69 -13.63
N GLU A 4 1.12 4.51 -14.24
CA GLU A 4 2.12 5.34 -13.55
C GLU A 4 1.51 6.22 -12.43
N LEU A 5 0.27 6.68 -12.62
CA LEU A 5 -0.41 7.54 -11.67
C LEU A 5 -0.94 6.77 -10.44
N ARG A 6 -1.26 5.47 -10.57
CA ARG A 6 -1.80 4.68 -9.46
C ARG A 6 -0.72 4.43 -8.41
N HIS A 7 0.46 3.96 -8.81
CA HIS A 7 1.56 3.68 -7.88
C HIS A 7 2.05 4.95 -7.18
N LYS A 8 2.17 6.06 -7.91
CA LYS A 8 2.51 7.38 -7.33
C LYS A 8 1.46 7.86 -6.32
N LYS A 9 0.17 7.66 -6.59
CA LYS A 9 -0.92 7.99 -5.64
C LYS A 9 -0.86 7.13 -4.38
N VAL A 10 -0.68 5.81 -4.52
CA VAL A 10 -0.58 4.89 -3.38
C VAL A 10 0.65 5.23 -2.53
N PHE A 11 1.80 5.44 -3.14
CA PHE A 11 3.02 5.90 -2.45
C PHE A 11 2.76 7.17 -1.65
N ASN A 12 2.16 8.19 -2.29
CA ASN A 12 1.86 9.46 -1.65
C ASN A 12 0.86 9.34 -0.48
N LYS A 13 -0.13 8.45 -0.61
CA LYS A 13 -1.10 8.14 0.46
C LYS A 13 -0.38 7.50 1.64
N VAL A 14 0.35 6.41 1.42
CA VAL A 14 1.09 5.67 2.46
C VAL A 14 2.08 6.58 3.17
N LEU A 15 2.84 7.38 2.43
CA LEU A 15 3.79 8.33 3.02
C LEU A 15 3.09 9.35 3.93
N THR A 16 1.91 9.83 3.53
CA THR A 16 1.10 10.76 4.32
C THR A 16 0.53 10.07 5.58
N ASP A 17 0.05 8.84 5.45
CA ASP A 17 -0.56 8.09 6.55
C ASP A 17 0.49 7.67 7.59
N LEU A 18 1.69 7.30 7.15
CA LEU A 18 2.82 7.04 8.03
C LEU A 18 3.30 8.33 8.73
N ALA A 19 3.38 9.45 8.00
CA ALA A 19 3.75 10.74 8.58
C ALA A 19 2.78 11.21 9.67
N ARG A 20 1.47 10.91 9.53
CA ARG A 20 0.46 11.22 10.56
C ARG A 20 0.65 10.42 11.85
N GLN A 21 1.20 9.21 11.74
CA GLN A 21 1.45 8.30 12.87
C GLN A 21 2.84 8.50 13.48
N ALA A 22 3.73 9.22 12.79
CA ALA A 22 5.08 9.47 13.25
C ALA A 22 5.13 10.46 14.43
N PRO A 23 6.16 10.36 15.29
CA PRO A 23 6.43 11.39 16.28
C PRO A 23 6.69 12.76 15.62
N PRO A 24 6.68 13.85 16.41
CA PRO A 24 6.99 15.19 15.89
C PRO A 24 8.31 15.20 15.11
N ILE A 25 8.26 15.76 13.90
CA ILE A 25 9.43 15.81 13.03
C ILE A 25 10.28 17.03 13.40
N PRO A 26 11.57 16.85 13.74
CA PRO A 26 12.45 17.96 14.08
C PRO A 26 12.51 19.01 12.96
N GLY A 27 12.48 20.29 13.32
CA GLY A 27 12.51 21.40 12.35
C GLY A 27 11.19 21.72 11.66
N PHE A 28 10.12 20.94 11.90
CA PHE A 28 8.81 21.19 11.30
C PHE A 28 7.74 21.49 12.36
N ARG A 29 6.99 22.59 12.15
CA ARG A 29 5.93 23.03 13.07
C ARG A 29 4.68 22.14 12.93
N ARG A 30 4.07 21.82 14.08
CA ARG A 30 2.76 21.15 14.13
C ARG A 30 1.63 22.16 13.97
N GLU A 31 0.61 21.80 13.22
CA GLU A 31 -0.70 22.48 13.29
C GLU A 31 -1.45 22.07 14.56
N LYS A 32 -2.46 22.87 14.94
CA LYS A 32 -3.37 22.52 16.03
C LYS A 32 -4.00 21.14 15.72
N GLY A 33 -3.85 20.19 16.64
CA GLY A 33 -4.25 18.78 16.43
C GLY A 33 -3.08 17.82 16.16
N GLY A 34 -1.83 18.27 16.29
CA GLY A 34 -0.66 17.39 16.34
C GLY A 34 -0.15 16.88 14.98
N LYS A 35 -0.71 17.36 13.88
CA LYS A 35 -0.21 16.99 12.54
C LYS A 35 0.97 17.88 12.17
N THR A 36 2.11 17.30 11.83
CA THR A 36 3.23 18.04 11.25
C THR A 36 2.85 18.42 9.82
N THR A 37 2.93 19.70 9.48
CA THR A 37 2.52 20.20 8.15
C THR A 37 3.68 20.71 7.33
N LYS A 38 3.51 20.72 6.01
CA LYS A 38 4.46 21.27 5.03
C LYS A 38 5.84 20.59 5.05
N VAL A 39 5.88 19.31 5.40
CA VAL A 39 7.10 18.50 5.30
C VAL A 39 7.29 18.04 3.85
N PRO A 40 8.44 18.33 3.20
CA PRO A 40 8.74 17.80 1.87
C PRO A 40 8.67 16.27 1.85
N ARG A 41 8.17 15.70 0.75
CA ARG A 41 7.98 14.24 0.63
C ARG A 41 9.30 13.46 0.72
N GLU A 42 10.35 13.99 0.11
CA GLU A 42 11.70 13.42 0.18
C GLU A 42 12.21 13.37 1.62
N PHE A 43 11.94 14.41 2.40
CA PHE A 43 12.31 14.47 3.81
C PHE A 43 11.49 13.50 4.66
N LEU A 44 10.19 13.35 4.37
CA LEU A 44 9.37 12.32 5.00
C LEU A 44 9.89 10.92 4.71
N LEU A 45 10.32 10.64 3.47
CA LEU A 45 10.89 9.35 3.11
C LEU A 45 12.17 9.05 3.91
N GLN A 46 13.06 10.04 4.05
CA GLN A 46 14.29 9.92 4.83
C GLN A 46 14.00 9.61 6.31
N ILE A 47 13.03 10.30 6.91
CA ILE A 47 12.71 10.13 8.34
C ILE A 47 11.93 8.84 8.61
N LEU A 48 10.99 8.49 7.74
CA LEU A 48 10.18 7.29 7.90
C LEU A 48 10.95 6.02 7.53
N GLY A 49 11.99 6.14 6.71
CA GLY A 49 12.82 5.07 6.18
C GLY A 49 12.22 4.47 4.91
N GLU A 50 13.04 4.36 3.86
CA GLU A 50 12.65 3.81 2.56
C GLU A 50 12.12 2.38 2.66
N GLU A 51 12.77 1.54 3.48
CA GLU A 51 12.37 0.14 3.67
C GLU A 51 10.96 0.04 4.26
N ARG A 52 10.68 0.84 5.31
CA ARG A 52 9.37 0.87 5.96
C ARG A 52 8.31 1.34 4.97
N VAL A 53 8.54 2.46 4.28
CA VAL A 53 7.58 3.00 3.31
C VAL A 53 7.31 1.97 2.20
N THR A 54 8.35 1.38 1.63
CA THR A 54 8.23 0.36 0.56
C THR A 54 7.39 -0.83 1.01
N LYS A 55 7.61 -1.34 2.22
CA LYS A 55 6.81 -2.43 2.79
C LYS A 55 5.31 -2.11 2.80
N PHE A 56 4.93 -0.93 3.28
CA PHE A 56 3.53 -0.53 3.36
C PHE A 56 2.93 -0.23 1.98
N VAL A 57 3.71 0.32 1.05
CA VAL A 57 3.25 0.58 -0.33
C VAL A 57 2.94 -0.72 -1.06
N VAL A 58 3.84 -1.70 -0.99
CA VAL A 58 3.62 -3.02 -1.60
C VAL A 58 2.37 -3.68 -1.03
N GLN A 59 2.23 -3.65 0.30
CA GLN A 59 1.04 -4.19 0.98
C GLN A 59 -0.25 -3.51 0.51
N GLU A 60 -0.27 -2.17 0.48
CA GLU A 60 -1.46 -1.41 0.03
C GLU A 60 -1.80 -1.69 -1.45
N ILE A 61 -0.80 -1.81 -2.33
CA ILE A 61 -1.01 -2.14 -3.75
C ILE A 61 -1.64 -3.53 -3.88
N VAL A 62 -1.07 -4.55 -3.24
CA VAL A 62 -1.59 -5.92 -3.28
C VAL A 62 -3.01 -5.97 -2.75
N THR A 63 -3.25 -5.44 -1.55
CA THR A 63 -4.56 -5.49 -0.90
C THR A 63 -5.63 -4.75 -1.70
N SER A 64 -5.33 -3.53 -2.18
CA SER A 64 -6.31 -2.75 -2.96
C SER A 64 -6.60 -3.38 -4.32
N THR A 65 -5.58 -3.90 -5.02
CA THR A 65 -5.77 -4.54 -6.33
C THR A 65 -6.59 -5.81 -6.22
N VAL A 66 -6.35 -6.64 -5.20
CA VAL A 66 -7.16 -7.84 -4.99
C VAL A 66 -8.59 -7.49 -4.58
N ALA A 67 -8.77 -6.47 -3.71
CA ALA A 67 -10.09 -6.02 -3.33
C ALA A 67 -10.89 -5.45 -4.52
N ASP A 68 -10.23 -4.69 -5.41
CA ASP A 68 -10.82 -4.21 -6.67
C ASP A 68 -11.26 -5.41 -7.54
N TYR A 69 -10.38 -6.39 -7.74
CA TYR A 69 -10.68 -7.59 -8.55
C TYR A 69 -11.85 -8.42 -7.99
N VAL A 70 -11.87 -8.68 -6.68
CA VAL A 70 -12.95 -9.43 -6.01
C VAL A 70 -14.30 -8.74 -6.21
N LYS A 71 -14.31 -7.40 -6.14
CA LYS A 71 -15.51 -6.60 -6.35
C LYS A 71 -15.96 -6.57 -7.81
N GLU A 72 -15.02 -6.45 -8.76
CA GLU A 72 -15.31 -6.42 -10.19
C GLU A 72 -15.88 -7.77 -10.69
N GLU A 73 -15.31 -8.88 -10.24
CA GLU A 73 -15.74 -10.24 -10.62
C GLU A 73 -16.88 -10.78 -9.74
N ASN A 74 -17.39 -9.99 -8.79
CA ASN A 74 -18.44 -10.37 -7.83
C ASN A 74 -18.15 -11.70 -7.12
N LEU A 75 -16.89 -11.89 -6.72
CA LEU A 75 -16.43 -13.11 -6.08
C LEU A 75 -16.79 -13.10 -4.59
N ASN A 76 -17.39 -14.20 -4.12
CA ASN A 76 -17.58 -14.41 -2.70
C ASN A 76 -16.33 -15.10 -2.14
N VAL A 77 -15.46 -14.35 -1.46
CA VAL A 77 -14.18 -14.84 -0.95
C VAL A 77 -14.31 -15.13 0.55
N LYS A 78 -13.81 -16.29 0.99
CA LYS A 78 -13.76 -16.62 2.43
C LYS A 78 -12.96 -15.55 3.17
N ASP A 79 -13.55 -15.02 4.24
CA ASP A 79 -12.91 -14.02 5.09
C ASP A 79 -11.46 -14.41 5.44
N LYS A 80 -10.52 -13.49 5.20
CA LYS A 80 -9.08 -13.60 5.53
C LYS A 80 -8.28 -14.64 4.72
N LYS A 81 -8.81 -15.20 3.64
CA LYS A 81 -8.08 -16.18 2.80
C LYS A 81 -7.62 -15.62 1.45
N VAL A 82 -6.95 -14.47 1.53
CA VAL A 82 -6.24 -13.86 0.41
C VAL A 82 -4.75 -13.94 0.71
N SER A 83 -3.99 -14.62 -0.13
CA SER A 83 -2.53 -14.69 -0.03
C SER A 83 -1.88 -14.38 -1.37
N THR A 84 -0.61 -13.97 -1.32
CA THR A 84 0.24 -13.85 -2.51
C THR A 84 1.00 -15.15 -2.71
N SER A 85 1.24 -15.55 -3.96
CA SER A 85 2.11 -16.70 -4.23
C SER A 85 3.57 -16.40 -3.90
N GLN A 86 3.99 -15.14 -4.09
CA GLN A 86 5.30 -14.64 -3.70
C GLN A 86 5.36 -14.31 -2.20
N SER A 87 6.54 -14.45 -1.62
CA SER A 87 6.86 -13.98 -0.26
C SER A 87 6.88 -12.45 -0.16
N ALA A 88 6.76 -11.91 1.05
CA ALA A 88 6.82 -10.47 1.28
C ALA A 88 8.18 -9.87 0.85
N GLU A 89 9.26 -10.63 1.01
CA GLU A 89 10.62 -10.25 0.61
C GLU A 89 10.75 -10.18 -0.92
N GLU A 90 10.23 -11.16 -1.64
CA GLU A 90 10.23 -11.18 -3.10
C GLU A 90 9.44 -10.00 -3.69
N LEU A 91 8.26 -9.71 -3.11
CA LEU A 91 7.44 -8.58 -3.54
C LEU A 91 8.12 -7.22 -3.29
N LYS A 92 8.92 -7.11 -2.22
CA LYS A 92 9.72 -5.90 -1.97
C LYS A 92 10.84 -5.75 -3.00
N VAL A 93 11.53 -6.84 -3.33
CA VAL A 93 12.63 -6.84 -4.30
C VAL A 93 12.13 -6.54 -5.71
N SER A 94 10.95 -7.03 -6.08
CA SER A 94 10.34 -6.78 -7.39
C SER A 94 9.71 -5.39 -7.51
N PHE A 95 9.43 -4.72 -6.39
CA PHE A 95 8.85 -3.38 -6.41
C PHE A 95 9.91 -2.31 -6.67
N THR A 96 9.76 -1.60 -7.80
CA THR A 96 10.50 -0.36 -8.07
C THR A 96 9.52 0.80 -8.26
N PRO A 97 9.63 1.90 -7.48
CA PRO A 97 8.77 3.06 -7.65
C PRO A 97 8.79 3.60 -9.09
N GLY A 98 7.61 3.84 -9.66
CA GLY A 98 7.47 4.35 -11.04
C GLY A 98 7.71 3.32 -12.14
N LYS A 99 7.89 2.04 -11.80
CA LYS A 99 7.85 0.94 -12.77
C LYS A 99 6.58 0.12 -12.60
N ASP A 100 6.31 -0.70 -13.60
CA ASP A 100 5.26 -1.71 -13.53
C ASP A 100 5.59 -2.72 -12.43
N PHE A 101 4.55 -3.14 -11.72
CA PHE A 101 4.63 -4.06 -10.60
C PHE A 101 3.56 -5.13 -10.80
N TRP A 102 3.97 -6.39 -10.73
CA TRP A 102 3.09 -7.55 -10.90
C TRP A 102 3.26 -8.49 -9.71
N PHE A 103 2.18 -9.18 -9.37
CA PHE A 103 2.16 -10.20 -8.33
C PHE A 103 1.08 -11.22 -8.66
N ASN A 104 1.19 -12.41 -8.07
CA ASN A 104 0.17 -13.43 -8.18
C ASN A 104 -0.56 -13.53 -6.84
N ALA A 105 -1.88 -13.66 -6.89
CA ALA A 105 -2.72 -13.85 -5.71
C ALA A 105 -3.46 -15.18 -5.79
N VAL A 106 -3.62 -15.82 -4.64
CA VAL A 106 -4.45 -17.02 -4.46
C VAL A 106 -5.64 -16.61 -3.60
N LEU A 107 -6.84 -16.91 -4.11
CA LEU A 107 -8.12 -16.60 -3.48
C LEU A 107 -8.85 -17.90 -3.18
N GLU A 108 -9.25 -18.10 -1.93
CA GLU A 108 -10.20 -19.17 -1.60
C GLU A 108 -11.63 -18.62 -1.64
N LEU A 109 -12.43 -19.13 -2.57
CA LEU A 109 -13.83 -18.76 -2.71
C LEU A 109 -14.70 -19.48 -1.67
N GLU A 110 -15.79 -18.84 -1.27
CA GLU A 110 -16.90 -19.51 -0.60
C GLU A 110 -17.56 -20.45 -1.60
N GLU A 111 -17.88 -21.66 -1.14
CA GLU A 111 -18.72 -22.55 -1.93
C GLU A 111 -20.08 -21.88 -2.05
N SER A 112 -20.55 -21.65 -3.28
CA SER A 112 -21.94 -21.32 -3.49
C SER A 112 -22.76 -22.52 -3.04
N GLU A 113 -23.56 -22.38 -1.98
CA GLU A 113 -24.60 -23.36 -1.66
C GLU A 113 -25.54 -23.46 -2.88
N ASN A 114 -25.30 -24.46 -3.73
CA ASN A 114 -26.34 -24.93 -4.65
C ASN A 114 -27.38 -25.64 -3.79
N SER A 115 -28.38 -24.87 -3.34
CA SER A 115 -29.66 -25.42 -2.84
C SER A 115 -30.62 -25.68 -3.98
#